data_AF-A0AAQ3JX14-F1
#
_entry.id   AF-A0AAQ3JX14-F1
#
_cell.length_a   1.000
_cell.length_b   1.000
_cell.length_c   1.000
_cell.angle_alpha   90.00
_cell.angle_beta   90.00
_cell.angle_gamma   90.00
#
_symmetry.space_group_name_H-M   'P 1'
#
loop_
_entity.id
_entity.type
_entity.pdbx_description
1 polymer ?
#
loop_
_entity_poly.entity_id
_entity_poly.type
_entity_poly.pdbx_seq_one_letter_code
_entity_poly.pdbx_strand_id
1 'polypeptide(L)'
;MPTNMKLFRNASQSHRFPFMVLVIGCFLVSTTFILISRPLAFPSFGSKLSSDHPQNSEKNKEDNLQGKKNYTVTDTIKEDKTEIDEVMETTVEIEDETTKKDDNSDQDEPHNRMTLPTFSNYPINDNLQVENKSNPEQQSPVEIKNVEKKLACEFSDPRVDICEMSGDIRIPGNSSEIIFVESQEKNQVFRLRPYARKGDEAAFSRVRELAVKSTAAAPQCTVRHNVPAIVFSAGGYTGNLFHDFTDVLIPLFVTARQFDGEVQFVVSDMNPWWIFKYLLVFQKLSKYPVINFDKDKEVHCFSKVTVGLRAHMELSIDPSRAPHGYSMVDFGNFLRSALNLERESISNIEDLAGRRPRILIVARKKSRAFVNLYEIAQLADQLGFEVIVDEAEAADVPKFAKLVNSVDVLLAAHGAGLTNLVFLPPNATVIHVVPLGGLEWMATMEFGYPAKDMKLDYVQYSISVEESSLIEQYPRDHPVFKDPFSFQKQGLGVMRSVFMDKQNVKLDIKKFKNVLWKALEHIIQ
;
A
#
# COMPACT_ATOMS: atom_id res chain seq x y z
N MET A 1 -11.62 63.98 -51.45
CA MET A 1 -11.98 65.34 -51.00
C MET A 1 -12.69 65.22 -49.65
N PRO A 2 -12.48 66.18 -48.74
CA PRO A 2 -12.41 65.96 -47.28
C PRO A 2 -13.65 66.47 -46.53
N THR A 3 -13.88 66.02 -45.28
CA THR A 3 -14.11 66.94 -44.13
C THR A 3 -14.15 66.25 -42.74
N ASN A 4 -13.10 66.54 -41.99
CA ASN A 4 -12.91 66.77 -40.55
C ASN A 4 -14.07 66.71 -39.50
N MET A 5 -13.69 66.05 -38.38
CA MET A 5 -13.70 66.46 -36.95
C MET A 5 -14.98 66.52 -36.09
N LYS A 6 -14.99 65.56 -35.13
CA LYS A 6 -15.05 65.66 -33.65
C LYS A 6 -16.08 66.57 -32.97
N LEU A 7 -16.84 65.96 -32.04
CA LEU A 7 -17.07 66.50 -30.70
C LEU A 7 -17.13 65.38 -29.64
N PHE A 8 -16.39 65.55 -28.55
CA PHE A 8 -16.33 64.69 -27.36
C PHE A 8 -17.34 65.17 -26.30
N ARG A 9 -17.90 64.25 -25.49
CA ARG A 9 -18.05 64.44 -24.03
C ARG A 9 -18.35 63.12 -23.28
N ASN A 10 -17.54 62.89 -22.24
CA ASN A 10 -17.57 61.83 -21.23
C ASN A 10 -18.79 61.91 -20.28
N ALA A 11 -19.20 60.77 -19.71
CA ALA A 11 -19.34 60.57 -18.26
C ALA A 11 -19.45 59.08 -17.87
N SER A 12 -18.78 58.74 -16.78
CA SER A 12 -18.51 57.44 -16.15
C SER A 12 -19.59 56.95 -15.16
N GLN A 13 -19.83 55.63 -15.07
CA GLN A 13 -20.35 54.88 -13.89
C GLN A 13 -20.30 53.37 -14.25
N SER A 14 -19.99 52.37 -13.42
CA SER A 14 -19.25 52.22 -12.15
C SER A 14 -19.09 50.69 -11.91
N HIS A 15 -17.92 50.10 -12.18
CA HIS A 15 -17.65 48.67 -11.94
C HIS A 15 -17.15 48.36 -10.50
N ARG A 16 -17.42 49.24 -9.52
CA ARG A 16 -16.91 49.08 -8.15
C ARG A 16 -17.84 48.36 -7.17
N PHE A 17 -19.04 47.95 -7.59
CA PHE A 17 -20.01 47.32 -6.68
C PHE A 17 -19.89 45.79 -6.48
N PRO A 18 -19.46 44.95 -7.46
CA PRO A 18 -19.36 43.51 -7.22
C PRO A 18 -18.09 43.11 -6.45
N PHE A 19 -17.04 43.95 -6.46
CA PHE A 19 -15.77 43.64 -5.79
C PHE A 19 -15.80 43.90 -4.27
N MET A 20 -16.61 44.86 -3.82
CA MET A 20 -16.66 45.20 -2.38
C MET A 20 -17.47 44.18 -1.56
N VAL A 21 -18.45 43.51 -2.17
CA VAL A 21 -19.25 42.46 -1.51
C VAL A 21 -18.42 41.19 -1.30
N LEU A 22 -17.50 40.88 -2.21
CA LEU A 22 -16.64 39.70 -2.14
C LEU A 22 -15.54 39.83 -1.08
N VAL A 23 -15.00 41.04 -0.89
CA VAL A 23 -13.97 41.32 0.14
C VAL A 23 -14.56 41.36 1.55
N ILE A 24 -15.80 41.85 1.73
CA ILE A 24 -16.48 41.86 3.03
C ILE A 24 -16.92 40.44 3.44
N GLY A 25 -17.34 39.61 2.48
CA GLY A 25 -17.68 38.20 2.71
C GLY A 25 -16.50 37.36 3.22
N CYS A 26 -15.30 37.53 2.63
CA CYS A 26 -14.10 36.80 3.06
C CYS A 26 -13.59 37.21 4.46
N PHE A 27 -13.78 38.47 4.87
CA PHE A 27 -13.39 38.93 6.20
C PHE A 27 -14.31 38.38 7.30
N LEU A 28 -15.63 38.30 7.06
CA LEU A 28 -16.58 37.79 8.07
C LEU A 28 -16.38 36.30 8.35
N VAL A 29 -16.11 35.48 7.33
CA VAL A 29 -15.83 34.03 7.48
C VAL A 29 -14.49 33.78 8.19
N SER A 30 -13.50 34.66 8.00
CA SER A 30 -12.19 34.54 8.66
C SER A 30 -12.25 34.93 10.14
N THR A 31 -13.08 35.91 10.51
CA THR A 31 -13.24 36.32 11.92
C THR A 31 -14.04 35.35 12.77
N THR A 32 -15.03 34.64 12.20
CA THR A 32 -15.76 33.57 12.93
C THR A 32 -14.90 32.33 13.16
N PHE A 33 -13.99 31.99 12.26
CA PHE A 33 -13.08 30.85 12.42
C PHE A 33 -12.03 31.07 13.54
N ILE A 34 -11.59 32.32 13.73
CA ILE A 34 -10.61 32.70 14.78
C ILE A 34 -11.27 32.85 16.16
N LEU A 35 -12.57 33.17 16.24
CA LEU A 35 -13.28 33.31 17.52
C LEU A 35 -13.80 31.98 18.10
N ILE A 36 -13.92 30.93 17.29
CA ILE A 36 -14.39 29.59 17.73
C ILE A 36 -13.21 28.64 18.03
N SER A 37 -12.01 28.93 17.52
CA SER A 37 -10.82 28.11 17.72
C SER A 37 -9.97 28.63 18.88
N ARG A 38 -10.41 28.44 20.12
CA ARG A 38 -9.51 28.52 21.28
C ARG A 38 -8.71 27.21 21.38
N PRO A 39 -7.36 27.23 21.40
CA PRO A 39 -6.59 26.03 21.69
C PRO A 39 -6.77 25.67 23.17
N LEU A 40 -7.29 24.46 23.43
CA LEU A 40 -7.24 23.84 24.75
C LEU A 40 -5.77 23.62 25.11
N ALA A 41 -5.36 24.27 26.20
CA ALA A 41 -4.06 24.09 26.82
C ALA A 41 -3.94 22.64 27.35
N PHE A 42 -2.83 21.99 27.01
CA PHE A 42 -2.42 20.70 27.58
C PHE A 42 -2.11 20.85 29.09
N PRO A 43 -2.66 20.01 29.98
CA PRO A 43 -2.13 19.89 31.32
C PRO A 43 -0.91 18.95 31.34
N SER A 44 0.18 19.49 31.90
CA SER A 44 1.34 18.78 32.42
C SER A 44 0.93 17.66 33.38
N PHE A 45 1.39 16.43 33.14
CA PHE A 45 1.32 15.35 34.13
C PHE A 45 2.63 15.29 34.92
N GLY A 46 2.57 15.78 36.16
CA GLY A 46 3.52 15.47 37.23
C GLY A 46 2.87 14.53 38.25
N SER A 47 3.55 13.42 38.51
CA SER A 47 3.47 12.50 39.66
C SER A 47 2.39 12.71 40.73
N LYS A 48 1.61 11.64 41.02
CA LYS A 48 1.55 11.06 42.37
C LYS A 48 0.87 9.69 42.38
N LEU A 49 1.54 8.79 43.09
CA LEU A 49 1.16 7.46 43.54
C LEU A 49 0.06 7.58 44.62
N SER A 50 -1.00 6.78 44.57
CA SER A 50 -1.58 6.15 45.77
C SER A 50 -2.58 5.05 45.40
N SER A 51 -2.51 3.96 46.14
CA SER A 51 -3.42 2.83 46.16
C SER A 51 -4.82 3.22 46.62
N ASP A 52 -5.85 2.54 46.12
CA ASP A 52 -6.69 1.65 46.93
C ASP A 52 -7.84 1.05 46.10
N HIS A 53 -8.01 -0.26 46.25
CA HIS A 53 -9.24 -1.02 46.05
C HIS A 53 -9.59 -1.59 47.46
N PRO A 54 -10.83 -1.96 47.83
CA PRO A 54 -11.71 -2.78 46.98
C PRO A 54 -13.24 -2.74 47.24
N GLN A 55 -13.94 -3.62 46.50
CA GLN A 55 -15.14 -4.43 46.85
C GLN A 55 -16.58 -4.04 46.42
N ASN A 56 -17.10 -4.93 45.55
CA ASN A 56 -18.39 -5.66 45.56
C ASN A 56 -19.72 -4.95 45.79
N SER A 57 -20.66 -5.16 44.85
CA SER A 57 -21.89 -5.95 45.12
C SER A 57 -22.66 -6.28 43.84
N GLU A 58 -22.96 -7.56 43.66
CA GLU A 58 -23.93 -8.13 42.73
C GLU A 58 -25.36 -7.60 42.98
N LYS A 59 -26.18 -7.53 41.91
CA LYS A 59 -27.60 -7.87 42.01
C LYS A 59 -28.18 -8.30 40.67
N ASN A 60 -28.57 -9.57 40.64
CA ASN A 60 -29.41 -10.20 39.63
C ASN A 60 -30.75 -9.48 39.45
N LYS A 61 -31.20 -9.39 38.20
CA LYS A 61 -32.62 -9.45 37.85
C LYS A 61 -32.76 -10.03 36.44
N GLU A 62 -33.25 -11.26 36.39
CA GLU A 62 -33.91 -11.83 35.22
C GLU A 62 -35.16 -10.99 34.91
N ASP A 63 -35.36 -10.66 33.64
CA ASP A 63 -36.69 -10.47 33.08
C ASP A 63 -36.70 -10.99 31.64
N ASN A 64 -37.55 -11.99 31.42
CA ASN A 64 -37.92 -12.53 30.13
C ASN A 64 -38.72 -11.49 29.34
N LEU A 65 -38.29 -11.14 28.12
CA LEU A 65 -39.21 -10.61 27.13
C LEU A 65 -38.76 -10.94 25.69
N GLN A 66 -39.58 -11.75 25.02
CA GLN A 66 -39.58 -11.95 23.58
C GLN A 66 -39.63 -10.60 22.85
N GLY A 67 -38.62 -10.34 22.03
CA GLY A 67 -38.59 -9.18 21.14
C GLY A 67 -37.90 -9.55 19.82
N LYS A 68 -38.70 -9.66 18.76
CA LYS A 68 -38.23 -9.58 17.36
C LYS A 68 -37.25 -8.42 17.24
N LYS A 69 -36.01 -8.67 16.82
CA LYS A 69 -35.05 -7.60 16.51
C LYS A 69 -34.99 -7.38 15.00
N ASN A 70 -35.34 -6.16 14.62
CA ASN A 70 -35.29 -5.62 13.28
C ASN A 70 -33.84 -5.47 12.82
N TYR A 71 -33.57 -5.83 11.57
CA TYR A 71 -32.35 -5.45 10.85
C TYR A 71 -32.36 -3.94 10.64
N THR A 72 -31.30 -3.25 11.06
CA THR A 72 -31.13 -1.83 10.78
C THR A 72 -30.64 -1.69 9.33
N VAL A 73 -31.60 -1.63 8.41
CA VAL A 73 -31.40 -1.14 7.05
C VAL A 73 -31.54 0.38 7.11
N THR A 74 -30.46 1.11 6.89
CA THR A 74 -30.55 2.54 6.56
C THR A 74 -30.95 2.68 5.10
N ASP A 75 -32.26 2.65 4.86
CA ASP A 75 -32.87 3.09 3.60
C ASP A 75 -33.47 4.49 3.80
N THR A 76 -32.97 5.46 3.03
CA THR A 76 -33.74 6.64 2.64
C THR A 76 -33.49 6.89 1.16
N ILE A 77 -34.51 6.60 0.35
CA ILE A 77 -34.68 7.15 -1.00
C ILE A 77 -35.88 8.10 -0.93
N LYS A 78 -35.71 9.33 -1.42
CA LYS A 78 -36.63 9.92 -2.41
C LYS A 78 -36.00 11.11 -3.11
N GLU A 79 -36.13 11.03 -4.43
CA GLU A 79 -35.73 11.98 -5.45
C GLU A 79 -36.41 13.34 -5.26
N ASP A 80 -35.66 14.42 -5.48
CA ASP A 80 -36.20 15.56 -6.21
C ASP A 80 -35.13 16.10 -7.17
N LYS A 81 -35.56 16.41 -8.39
CA LYS A 81 -34.72 16.82 -9.52
C LYS A 81 -34.66 18.35 -9.57
N THR A 82 -33.46 18.92 -9.49
CA THR A 82 -33.10 20.17 -10.19
C THR A 82 -31.56 20.34 -10.24
N GLU A 83 -31.02 20.11 -11.43
CA GLU A 83 -30.00 20.88 -12.19
C GLU A 83 -28.92 21.77 -11.51
N ILE A 84 -27.68 21.61 -12.04
CA ILE A 84 -26.50 22.50 -12.13
C ILE A 84 -25.28 22.19 -11.24
N ASP A 85 -24.37 21.41 -11.84
CA ASP A 85 -22.91 21.56 -12.08
C ASP A 85 -21.81 21.59 -11.00
N GLU A 86 -20.90 20.62 -11.22
CA GLU A 86 -19.42 20.64 -11.27
C GLU A 86 -18.57 21.13 -10.08
N VAL A 87 -17.71 20.23 -9.55
CA VAL A 87 -16.24 20.36 -9.61
C VAL A 87 -15.56 18.97 -9.60
N MET A 88 -14.94 18.65 -10.75
CA MET A 88 -13.68 17.92 -11.02
C MET A 88 -13.16 16.80 -10.09
N GLU A 89 -13.10 15.59 -10.67
CA GLU A 89 -11.97 14.67 -10.49
C GLU A 89 -11.49 14.24 -11.88
N THR A 90 -10.38 14.81 -12.34
CA THR A 90 -9.82 14.64 -13.69
C THR A 90 -9.26 13.23 -13.89
N THR A 91 -9.95 12.43 -14.69
CA THR A 91 -9.41 11.26 -15.38
C THR A 91 -8.73 11.72 -16.68
N VAL A 92 -7.47 11.32 -16.87
CA VAL A 92 -6.79 11.46 -18.16
C VAL A 92 -7.32 10.37 -19.09
N GLU A 93 -8.20 10.76 -20.01
CA GLU A 93 -8.55 9.98 -21.19
C GLU A 93 -7.44 10.17 -22.23
N ILE A 94 -6.91 9.06 -22.75
CA ILE A 94 -6.03 9.06 -23.92
C ILE A 94 -6.94 8.77 -25.11
N GLU A 95 -7.13 9.77 -25.97
CA GLU A 95 -7.81 9.62 -27.26
C GLU A 95 -6.89 8.87 -28.24
N ASP A 96 -7.43 7.82 -28.85
CA ASP A 96 -6.85 7.11 -30.00
C ASP A 96 -7.02 7.99 -31.26
N GLU A 97 -5.92 8.51 -31.80
CA GLU A 97 -5.90 9.04 -33.16
C GLU A 97 -5.59 7.93 -34.17
N THR A 98 -6.59 7.64 -34.98
CA THR A 98 -6.49 6.88 -36.22
C THR A 98 -5.59 7.57 -37.24
N THR A 99 -4.53 6.90 -37.70
CA THR A 99 -3.85 7.22 -38.97
C THR A 99 -3.92 6.08 -39.97
N LYS A 100 -4.24 6.47 -41.21
CA LYS A 100 -4.47 5.65 -42.40
C LYS A 100 -3.23 4.87 -42.83
N LYS A 101 -3.50 3.74 -43.48
CA LYS A 101 -2.59 2.89 -44.26
C LYS A 101 -1.83 3.68 -45.33
N ASP A 102 -0.58 3.29 -45.56
CA ASP A 102 0.06 3.20 -46.87
C ASP A 102 1.07 2.01 -46.87
N ASP A 103 1.19 1.37 -48.03
CA ASP A 103 1.81 0.06 -48.29
C ASP A 103 3.36 0.07 -48.45
N ASN A 104 3.93 -1.13 -48.27
CA ASN A 104 5.22 -1.66 -48.75
C ASN A 104 6.54 -1.14 -48.15
N SER A 105 7.27 -2.00 -47.42
CA SER A 105 8.27 -2.95 -47.98
C SER A 105 9.14 -3.57 -46.88
N ASP A 106 9.59 -4.80 -47.14
CA ASP A 106 10.37 -5.69 -46.27
C ASP A 106 11.61 -5.04 -45.64
N GLN A 107 11.87 -5.34 -44.36
CA GLN A 107 13.16 -5.80 -43.87
C GLN A 107 13.08 -6.34 -42.43
N ASP A 108 13.71 -7.50 -42.24
CA ASP A 108 13.86 -8.28 -41.02
C ASP A 108 14.41 -7.49 -39.83
N GLU A 109 13.83 -7.69 -38.63
CA GLU A 109 14.47 -7.52 -37.32
C GLU A 109 13.66 -8.26 -36.22
N PRO A 110 14.28 -8.63 -35.09
CA PRO A 110 14.15 -9.97 -34.52
C PRO A 110 13.01 -10.15 -33.50
N HIS A 111 12.55 -11.40 -33.41
CA HIS A 111 11.60 -11.89 -32.41
C HIS A 111 12.01 -11.55 -30.97
N ASN A 112 11.32 -10.59 -30.35
CA ASN A 112 11.39 -10.37 -28.91
C ASN A 112 10.48 -11.38 -28.19
N ARG A 113 11.04 -12.57 -27.91
CA ARG A 113 10.41 -13.60 -27.11
C ARG A 113 10.54 -13.20 -25.64
N MET A 114 9.50 -12.54 -25.11
CA MET A 114 9.39 -12.22 -23.70
C MET A 114 9.46 -13.54 -22.90
N THR A 115 10.61 -13.73 -22.25
CA THR A 115 10.95 -14.95 -21.54
C THR A 115 10.44 -14.82 -20.11
N LEU A 116 9.46 -15.67 -19.77
CA LEU A 116 9.01 -15.90 -18.41
C LEU A 116 10.23 -16.36 -17.55
N PRO A 117 10.43 -15.85 -16.33
CA PRO A 117 11.55 -16.28 -15.50
C PRO A 117 11.35 -17.74 -15.06
N THR A 118 12.21 -18.62 -15.56
CA THR A 118 12.39 -20.00 -15.12
C THR A 118 13.20 -20.04 -13.83
N PHE A 119 12.66 -20.70 -12.79
CA PHE A 119 13.38 -20.97 -11.54
C PHE A 119 14.42 -22.09 -11.73
N SER A 120 15.61 -21.86 -11.19
CA SER A 120 16.68 -22.85 -11.04
C SER A 120 16.45 -23.68 -9.77
N ASN A 121 16.50 -25.01 -9.91
CA ASN A 121 16.47 -25.97 -8.81
C ASN A 121 17.82 -25.96 -8.06
N TYR A 122 17.82 -25.82 -6.74
CA TYR A 122 19.00 -26.12 -5.91
C TYR A 122 18.71 -27.28 -4.95
N PRO A 123 19.60 -28.29 -4.89
CA PRO A 123 19.58 -29.32 -3.86
C PRO A 123 20.23 -28.84 -2.55
N ILE A 124 19.61 -29.25 -1.44
CA ILE A 124 20.07 -29.07 -0.06
C ILE A 124 21.32 -29.94 0.16
N ASN A 125 22.37 -29.36 0.74
CA ASN A 125 23.43 -30.14 1.36
C ASN A 125 23.81 -29.52 2.71
N ASP A 126 23.36 -30.16 3.78
CA ASP A 126 23.79 -29.94 5.16
C ASP A 126 25.22 -30.44 5.34
N ASN A 127 26.05 -29.65 6.03
CA ASN A 127 27.03 -30.20 6.97
C ASN A 127 27.50 -29.11 7.95
N LEU A 128 27.01 -29.23 9.18
CA LEU A 128 27.49 -28.58 10.38
C LEU A 128 28.85 -29.14 10.78
N GLN A 129 29.80 -28.26 11.14
CA GLN A 129 30.82 -28.58 12.13
C GLN A 129 30.95 -27.45 13.15
N VAL A 130 30.85 -27.86 14.40
CA VAL A 130 30.98 -27.11 15.64
C VAL A 130 32.43 -27.24 16.10
N GLU A 131 33.08 -26.16 16.55
CA GLU A 131 34.14 -26.29 17.56
C GLU A 131 34.36 -25.02 18.41
N ASN A 132 34.04 -25.19 19.69
CA ASN A 132 34.63 -24.76 20.97
C ASN A 132 35.26 -23.37 21.27
N LYS A 133 34.91 -22.94 22.49
CA LYS A 133 35.26 -21.73 23.26
C LYS A 133 36.70 -21.67 23.78
N SER A 134 37.23 -20.44 23.96
CA SER A 134 38.02 -20.04 25.14
C SER A 134 37.94 -18.52 25.38
N ASN A 135 38.17 -18.09 26.63
CA ASN A 135 37.84 -16.81 27.30
C ASN A 135 39.17 -16.11 27.76
N PRO A 136 39.17 -14.98 28.50
CA PRO A 136 38.83 -13.58 28.18
C PRO A 136 40.03 -12.57 28.35
N GLU A 137 39.73 -11.29 28.11
CA GLU A 137 40.43 -10.03 28.52
C GLU A 137 41.64 -9.50 27.73
N GLN A 138 41.42 -8.38 27.02
CA GLN A 138 42.08 -7.10 27.33
C GLN A 138 41.44 -5.94 26.55
N GLN A 139 40.89 -4.96 27.27
CA GLN A 139 40.42 -3.69 26.72
C GLN A 139 41.63 -2.82 26.34
N SER A 140 41.76 -2.53 25.06
CA SER A 140 42.62 -1.48 24.52
C SER A 140 41.77 -0.28 24.05
N PRO A 141 42.37 0.92 23.93
CA PRO A 141 41.65 2.18 23.81
C PRO A 141 40.82 2.25 22.53
N VAL A 142 39.69 2.95 22.59
CA VAL A 142 38.80 3.20 21.45
C VAL A 142 39.57 3.91 20.33
N GLU A 143 40.06 3.12 19.38
CA GLU A 143 40.40 3.59 18.04
C GLU A 143 39.12 4.12 17.38
N ILE A 144 39.17 5.38 16.95
CA ILE A 144 38.20 5.92 16.00
C ILE A 144 38.35 5.06 14.74
N LYS A 145 37.51 4.03 14.60
CA LYS A 145 37.49 3.19 13.41
C LYS A 145 37.32 4.12 12.21
N ASN A 146 38.34 4.16 11.35
CA ASN A 146 38.20 4.72 10.01
C ASN A 146 36.95 4.11 9.39
N VAL A 147 35.93 4.93 9.11
CA VAL A 147 34.73 4.46 8.42
C VAL A 147 35.21 3.96 7.07
N GLU A 148 35.14 2.64 6.86
CA GLU A 148 35.52 2.01 5.61
C GLU A 148 34.70 2.65 4.49
N LYS A 149 35.40 3.34 3.57
CA LYS A 149 34.77 3.99 2.44
C LYS A 149 34.32 2.91 1.45
N LYS A 150 33.01 2.79 1.25
CA LYS A 150 32.41 1.80 0.37
C LYS A 150 31.29 2.44 -0.44
N LEU A 151 31.30 2.22 -1.75
CA LEU A 151 30.19 2.46 -2.67
C LEU A 151 29.98 1.15 -3.45
N ALA A 152 28.83 0.52 -3.28
CA ALA A 152 28.48 -0.70 -3.97
C ALA A 152 27.05 -0.60 -4.51
N CYS A 153 26.87 -0.88 -5.80
CA CYS A 153 25.56 -0.92 -6.45
C CYS A 153 25.31 -2.31 -7.03
N GLU A 154 24.16 -2.88 -6.71
CA GLU A 154 23.69 -4.20 -7.13
C GLU A 154 22.53 -4.02 -8.12
N PHE A 155 22.70 -4.56 -9.32
CA PHE A 155 21.71 -4.53 -10.41
C PHE A 155 21.32 -5.94 -10.89
N SER A 156 21.74 -6.98 -10.18
CA SER A 156 21.47 -8.37 -10.57
C SER A 156 20.08 -8.84 -10.15
N ASP A 157 19.50 -8.21 -9.12
CA ASP A 157 18.18 -8.58 -8.62
C ASP A 157 17.08 -8.26 -9.66
N PRO A 158 16.12 -9.17 -9.89
CA PRO A 158 15.07 -8.96 -10.87
C PRO A 158 13.99 -7.96 -10.44
N ARG A 159 13.87 -7.66 -9.13
CA ARG A 159 12.83 -6.80 -8.57
C ARG A 159 13.35 -5.40 -8.22
N VAL A 160 14.63 -5.26 -7.85
CA VAL A 160 15.19 -4.00 -7.36
C VAL A 160 16.57 -3.68 -7.91
N ASP A 161 16.91 -2.40 -7.93
CA ASP A 161 18.28 -1.90 -7.99
C ASP A 161 18.58 -1.20 -6.66
N ILE A 162 19.78 -1.42 -6.11
CA ILE A 162 20.14 -0.86 -4.81
C ILE A 162 21.60 -0.41 -4.80
N CYS A 163 21.86 0.77 -4.24
CA CYS A 163 23.21 1.26 -3.98
C CYS A 163 23.40 1.50 -2.47
N GLU A 164 24.47 0.97 -1.90
CA GLU A 164 24.84 1.17 -0.50
C GLU A 164 26.18 1.90 -0.40
N MET A 165 26.19 2.93 0.43
CA MET A 165 27.33 3.84 0.63
C MET A 165 27.68 3.97 2.10
N SER A 166 28.98 4.00 2.39
CA SER A 166 29.56 4.35 3.69
C SER A 166 30.75 5.29 3.47
N GLY A 167 30.74 6.50 4.02
CA GLY A 167 31.74 7.55 3.77
C GLY A 167 31.16 8.97 3.93
N ASP A 168 31.73 9.97 3.26
CA ASP A 168 31.13 11.33 3.17
C ASP A 168 30.13 11.34 2.01
N ILE A 169 28.83 11.36 2.33
CA ILE A 169 27.75 11.31 1.34
C ILE A 169 26.93 12.58 1.42
N ARG A 170 26.66 13.21 0.28
CA ARG A 170 25.88 14.45 0.16
C ARG A 170 24.67 14.23 -0.73
N ILE A 171 23.51 14.66 -0.24
CA ILE A 171 22.24 14.63 -0.96
C ILE A 171 21.77 16.07 -1.10
N PRO A 172 22.04 16.73 -2.23
CA PRO A 172 21.52 18.07 -2.50
C PRO A 172 20.02 17.98 -2.77
N GLY A 173 19.19 18.62 -1.96
CA GLY A 173 17.73 18.68 -2.13
C GLY A 173 17.31 19.23 -3.48
N ASN A 174 16.13 18.80 -3.97
CA ASN A 174 15.58 19.15 -5.28
C ASN A 174 16.59 18.93 -6.42
N SER A 175 17.36 17.86 -6.31
CA SER A 175 18.24 17.34 -7.36
C SER A 175 17.85 15.90 -7.70
N SER A 176 18.53 15.34 -8.69
CA SER A 176 18.47 13.90 -8.99
C SER A 176 19.79 13.21 -8.62
N GLU A 177 20.52 13.74 -7.64
CA GLU A 177 21.90 13.34 -7.37
C GLU A 177 22.13 12.90 -5.93
N ILE A 178 22.87 11.81 -5.77
CA ILE A 178 23.47 11.39 -4.51
C ILE A 178 24.98 11.34 -4.73
N ILE A 179 25.73 12.10 -3.95
CA ILE A 179 27.16 12.30 -4.17
C ILE A 179 27.94 11.57 -3.09
N PHE A 180 28.74 10.60 -3.49
CA PHE A 180 29.77 9.97 -2.68
C PHE A 180 31.09 10.72 -2.85
N VAL A 181 31.59 11.32 -1.77
CA VAL A 181 32.77 12.18 -1.82
C VAL A 181 34.05 11.36 -1.66
N GLU A 182 34.83 11.29 -2.73
CA GLU A 182 36.13 10.63 -2.76
C GLU A 182 37.29 11.62 -2.90
N SER A 183 38.45 11.22 -2.40
CA SER A 183 39.68 12.03 -2.46
C SER A 183 40.28 12.08 -3.88
N GLN A 184 39.95 11.11 -4.72
CA GLN A 184 40.36 11.02 -6.12
C GLN A 184 39.10 10.88 -6.98
N GLU A 185 39.01 11.67 -8.06
CA GLU A 185 37.90 11.55 -9.00
C GLU A 185 37.95 10.20 -9.71
N LYS A 186 36.96 9.34 -9.44
CA LYS A 186 36.72 8.12 -10.24
C LYS A 186 35.70 8.34 -11.35
N ASN A 187 34.97 9.46 -11.34
CA ASN A 187 33.90 9.83 -12.29
C ASN A 187 32.91 8.68 -12.59
N GLN A 188 32.61 7.87 -11.58
CA GLN A 188 31.63 6.78 -11.68
C GLN A 188 30.24 7.35 -11.44
N VAL A 189 29.30 7.00 -12.32
CA VAL A 189 27.89 7.38 -12.21
C VAL A 189 27.04 6.13 -12.37
N PHE A 190 26.25 5.84 -11.35
CA PHE A 190 25.27 4.76 -11.34
C PHE A 190 23.88 5.37 -11.42
N ARG A 191 23.03 4.86 -12.30
CA ARG A 191 21.66 5.34 -12.48
C ARG A 191 20.68 4.26 -12.08
N LEU A 192 19.69 4.62 -11.26
CA LEU A 192 18.65 3.71 -10.83
C LEU A 192 17.36 4.47 -10.51
N ARG A 193 16.24 3.76 -10.58
CA ARG A 193 14.94 4.19 -10.06
C ARG A 193 14.72 3.49 -8.73
N PRO A 194 14.65 4.20 -7.59
CA PRO A 194 14.63 3.56 -6.27
C PRO A 194 13.21 3.11 -5.89
N TYR A 195 12.64 2.17 -6.67
CA TYR A 195 11.28 1.64 -6.55
C TYR A 195 11.27 0.14 -6.85
N ALA A 196 10.54 -0.66 -6.07
CA ALA A 196 10.66 -2.12 -6.07
C ALA A 196 9.84 -2.85 -7.17
N ARG A 197 9.89 -2.33 -8.41
CA ARG A 197 9.29 -2.93 -9.61
C ARG A 197 10.18 -2.79 -10.84
N LYS A 198 11.42 -3.23 -10.71
CA LYS A 198 12.36 -3.22 -11.84
C LYS A 198 11.77 -3.91 -13.06
N GLY A 199 11.89 -3.23 -14.21
CA GLY A 199 11.36 -3.72 -15.50
C GLY A 199 9.90 -3.36 -15.78
N ASP A 200 9.15 -2.82 -14.82
CA ASP A 200 7.78 -2.35 -15.02
C ASP A 200 7.78 -0.92 -15.58
N GLU A 201 7.73 -0.79 -16.91
CA GLU A 201 7.81 0.50 -17.61
C GLU A 201 6.70 1.48 -17.19
N ALA A 202 5.49 0.97 -16.97
CA ALA A 202 4.34 1.78 -16.58
C ALA A 202 4.52 2.35 -15.15
N ALA A 203 5.04 1.56 -14.21
CA ALA A 203 5.44 2.09 -12.90
C ALA A 203 6.58 3.11 -13.03
N PHE A 204 7.62 2.75 -13.77
CA PHE A 204 8.84 3.54 -13.90
C PHE A 204 8.65 4.88 -14.63
N SER A 205 7.61 5.00 -15.45
CA SER A 205 7.20 6.29 -16.05
C SER A 205 6.89 7.37 -15.01
N ARG A 206 6.54 6.97 -13.77
CA ARG A 206 6.20 7.87 -12.64
C ARG A 206 7.23 7.80 -11.51
N VAL A 207 8.42 7.28 -11.78
CA VAL A 207 9.52 7.19 -10.82
C VAL A 207 10.73 7.91 -11.38
N ARG A 208 11.17 8.94 -10.67
CA ARG A 208 12.36 9.71 -11.05
C ARG A 208 13.61 8.84 -10.99
N GLU A 209 14.41 8.89 -12.06
CA GLU A 209 15.74 8.29 -12.05
C GLU A 209 16.71 9.15 -11.23
N LEU A 210 17.49 8.49 -10.37
CA LEU A 210 18.52 9.11 -9.54
C LEU A 210 19.91 8.67 -10.00
N ALA A 211 20.87 9.59 -9.89
CA ALA A 211 22.28 9.37 -10.20
C ALA A 211 23.10 9.33 -8.91
N VAL A 212 23.72 8.19 -8.61
CA VAL A 212 24.74 8.04 -7.57
C VAL A 212 26.10 8.29 -8.19
N LYS A 213 26.78 9.37 -7.77
CA LYS A 213 28.05 9.83 -8.35
C LYS A 213 29.19 9.68 -7.34
N SER A 214 30.35 9.19 -7.79
CA SER A 214 31.60 9.33 -7.05
C SER A 214 32.42 10.49 -7.61
N THR A 215 32.66 11.53 -6.79
CA THR A 215 33.42 12.72 -7.20
C THR A 215 34.13 13.40 -6.02
N ALA A 216 35.19 14.16 -6.30
CA ALA A 216 35.85 15.03 -5.33
C ALA A 216 35.13 16.38 -5.17
N ALA A 217 34.36 16.81 -6.18
CA ALA A 217 33.65 18.08 -6.19
C ALA A 217 32.22 17.90 -5.68
N ALA A 218 31.94 18.41 -4.47
CA ALA A 218 30.62 18.27 -3.86
C ALA A 218 30.22 19.56 -3.10
N PRO A 219 28.91 19.90 -3.03
CA PRO A 219 28.43 21.09 -2.34
C PRO A 219 28.62 21.00 -0.83
N GLN A 220 28.74 22.13 -0.14
CA GLN A 220 28.91 22.13 1.32
C GLN A 220 27.64 21.61 2.02
N CYS A 221 27.83 20.90 3.13
CA CYS A 221 26.73 20.44 3.97
C CYS A 221 26.03 21.63 4.61
N THR A 222 24.71 21.72 4.46
CA THR A 222 23.90 22.66 5.23
C THR A 222 23.31 21.98 6.46
N VAL A 223 22.95 20.69 6.34
CA VAL A 223 22.45 19.85 7.43
C VAL A 223 23.29 18.58 7.52
N ARG A 224 23.77 18.25 8.72
CA ARG A 224 24.50 17.00 8.99
C ARG A 224 23.65 16.07 9.83
N HIS A 225 23.60 14.81 9.43
CA HIS A 225 22.86 13.76 10.11
C HIS A 225 23.83 12.72 10.68
N ASN A 226 23.54 12.25 11.89
CA ASN A 226 24.33 11.22 12.59
C ASN A 226 23.73 9.81 12.48
N VAL A 227 22.67 9.66 11.70
CA VAL A 227 21.98 8.39 11.40
C VAL A 227 22.12 8.06 9.92
N PRO A 228 21.98 6.78 9.51
CA PRO A 228 21.91 6.41 8.10
C PRO A 228 20.68 7.04 7.41
N ALA A 229 20.74 7.16 6.08
CA ALA A 229 19.57 7.50 5.26
C ALA A 229 19.12 6.33 4.37
N ILE A 230 17.82 6.24 4.12
CA ILE A 230 17.25 5.43 3.04
C ILE A 230 16.56 6.39 2.06
N VAL A 231 16.99 6.33 0.80
CA VAL A 231 16.44 7.10 -0.32
C VAL A 231 15.55 6.20 -1.17
N PHE A 232 14.27 6.52 -1.29
CA PHE A 232 13.31 5.73 -2.09
C PHE A 232 12.25 6.62 -2.74
N SER A 233 11.56 6.09 -3.75
CA SER A 233 10.47 6.79 -4.42
C SER A 233 9.11 6.39 -3.84
N ALA A 234 8.23 7.37 -3.67
CA ALA A 234 6.80 7.16 -3.39
C ALA A 234 5.92 7.43 -4.64
N GLY A 235 6.50 7.33 -5.84
CA GLY A 235 5.80 7.45 -7.13
C GLY A 235 5.20 6.12 -7.59
N GLY A 236 5.35 5.79 -8.87
CA GLY A 236 4.92 4.50 -9.42
C GLY A 236 3.41 4.23 -9.27
N TYR A 237 3.05 3.16 -8.56
CA TYR A 237 1.67 2.73 -8.34
C TYR A 237 1.13 3.05 -6.93
N THR A 238 1.85 3.85 -6.14
CA THR A 238 1.36 4.29 -4.83
C THR A 238 -0.03 4.92 -4.93
N GLY A 239 -0.85 4.67 -3.91
CA GLY A 239 -2.28 4.97 -3.88
C GLY A 239 -3.16 3.74 -4.12
N ASN A 240 -2.64 2.70 -4.79
CA ASN A 240 -3.29 1.39 -4.81
C ASN A 240 -2.81 0.56 -3.62
N LEU A 241 -3.73 0.04 -2.81
CA LEU A 241 -3.40 -0.68 -1.58
C LEU A 241 -2.46 -1.88 -1.78
N PHE A 242 -2.60 -2.64 -2.87
CA PHE A 242 -1.67 -3.74 -3.16
C PHE A 242 -0.25 -3.21 -3.34
N HIS A 243 -0.11 -2.19 -4.20
CA HIS A 243 1.16 -1.53 -4.52
C HIS A 243 1.79 -0.80 -3.35
N ASP A 244 0.97 -0.16 -2.50
CA ASP A 244 1.43 0.48 -1.26
C ASP A 244 2.24 -0.51 -0.41
N PHE A 245 1.76 -1.76 -0.29
CA PHE A 245 2.43 -2.78 0.50
C PHE A 245 3.59 -3.46 -0.25
N THR A 246 3.36 -3.97 -1.46
CA THR A 246 4.32 -4.78 -2.23
C THR A 246 5.51 -3.97 -2.76
N ASP A 247 5.30 -2.69 -3.11
CA ASP A 247 6.33 -1.88 -3.77
C ASP A 247 7.05 -0.95 -2.79
N VAL A 248 6.43 -0.60 -1.66
CA VAL A 248 6.96 0.39 -0.72
C VAL A 248 6.99 -0.10 0.73
N LEU A 249 5.87 -0.40 1.39
CA LEU A 249 5.85 -0.59 2.85
C LEU A 249 6.59 -1.86 3.31
N ILE A 250 6.40 -3.00 2.64
CA ILE A 250 7.15 -4.23 2.95
C ILE A 250 8.65 -4.04 2.62
N PRO A 251 9.03 -3.56 1.41
CA PRO A 251 10.44 -3.29 1.11
C PRO A 251 11.10 -2.27 2.05
N LEU A 252 10.37 -1.24 2.47
CA LEU A 252 10.85 -0.25 3.43
C LEU A 252 11.05 -0.88 4.80
N PHE A 253 10.13 -1.71 5.28
CA PHE A 253 10.31 -2.46 6.53
C PHE A 253 11.57 -3.33 6.47
N VAL A 254 11.74 -4.14 5.43
CA VAL A 254 12.92 -5.02 5.26
C VAL A 254 14.22 -4.22 5.27
N THR A 255 14.21 -3.03 4.67
CA THR A 255 15.40 -2.18 4.58
C THR A 255 15.69 -1.45 5.89
N ALA A 256 14.65 -0.91 6.54
CA ALA A 256 14.76 0.02 7.66
C ALA A 256 14.75 -0.64 9.04
N ARG A 257 14.13 -1.81 9.20
CA ARG A 257 13.85 -2.39 10.53
C ARG A 257 15.10 -2.61 11.38
N GLN A 258 16.22 -2.96 10.74
CA GLN A 258 17.53 -3.13 11.39
C GLN A 258 18.06 -1.90 12.13
N PHE A 259 17.54 -0.70 11.82
CA PHE A 259 17.98 0.54 12.46
C PHE A 259 17.12 0.92 13.68
N ASP A 260 16.04 0.18 13.97
CA ASP A 260 15.14 0.42 15.11
C ASP A 260 14.73 1.89 15.31
N GLY A 261 14.36 2.55 14.21
CA GLY A 261 13.96 3.95 14.18
C GLY A 261 15.10 4.96 13.98
N GLU A 262 16.36 4.54 14.13
CA GLU A 262 17.55 5.39 13.92
C GLU A 262 17.95 5.48 12.44
N VAL A 263 17.03 5.93 11.59
CA VAL A 263 17.25 6.08 10.14
C VAL A 263 16.44 7.23 9.59
N GLN A 264 17.04 8.04 8.73
CA GLN A 264 16.39 9.17 8.06
C GLN A 264 15.79 8.72 6.72
N PHE A 265 14.54 9.07 6.46
CA PHE A 265 13.93 8.84 5.14
C PHE A 265 14.05 10.07 4.25
N VAL A 266 14.48 9.85 3.01
CA VAL A 266 14.55 10.84 1.94
C VAL A 266 13.73 10.32 0.77
N VAL A 267 12.60 10.97 0.50
CA VAL A 267 11.59 10.42 -0.41
C VAL A 267 11.51 11.27 -1.68
N SER A 268 11.74 10.64 -2.84
CA SER A 268 11.47 11.24 -4.14
C SER A 268 10.05 10.93 -4.61
N ASP A 269 9.57 11.72 -5.58
CA ASP A 269 8.21 11.60 -6.12
C ASP A 269 7.16 11.63 -4.99
N MET A 270 7.41 12.46 -3.97
CA MET A 270 6.71 12.36 -2.70
C MET A 270 5.30 12.93 -2.81
N ASN A 271 4.29 12.07 -2.59
CA ASN A 271 2.90 12.49 -2.38
C ASN A 271 2.61 12.67 -0.87
N PRO A 272 2.43 13.91 -0.36
CA PRO A 272 2.21 14.14 1.07
C PRO A 272 0.97 13.46 1.64
N TRP A 273 -0.11 13.35 0.85
CA TRP A 273 -1.33 12.65 1.28
C TRP A 273 -1.04 11.18 1.55
N TRP A 274 -0.24 10.53 0.69
CA TRP A 274 0.13 9.13 0.85
C TRP A 274 1.05 8.90 2.06
N ILE A 275 2.00 9.81 2.30
CA ILE A 275 2.81 9.79 3.53
C ILE A 275 1.94 9.92 4.77
N PHE A 276 0.94 10.82 4.74
CA PHE A 276 0.01 11.02 5.86
C PHE A 276 -0.89 9.79 6.09
N LYS A 277 -1.39 9.16 5.02
CA LYS A 277 -2.17 7.91 5.07
C LYS A 277 -1.46 6.81 5.89
N TYR A 278 -0.13 6.72 5.79
CA TYR A 278 0.69 5.74 6.51
C TYR A 278 1.55 6.35 7.63
N LEU A 279 1.16 7.51 8.16
CA LEU A 279 1.99 8.26 9.12
C LEU A 279 2.47 7.42 10.31
N LEU A 280 1.59 6.61 10.90
CA LEU A 280 1.93 5.76 12.05
C LEU A 280 2.98 4.69 11.70
N VAL A 281 2.94 4.16 10.48
CA VAL A 281 3.93 3.19 9.97
C VAL A 281 5.29 3.88 9.80
N PHE A 282 5.30 5.07 9.18
CA PHE A 282 6.53 5.86 9.02
C PHE A 282 7.16 6.24 10.36
N GLN A 283 6.36 6.73 11.31
CA GLN A 283 6.82 7.09 12.66
C GLN A 283 7.33 5.90 13.46
N LYS A 284 6.84 4.68 13.17
CA LYS A 284 7.36 3.46 13.80
C LYS A 284 8.68 3.00 13.18
N LEU A 285 8.91 3.25 11.89
CA LEU A 285 10.15 2.88 11.19
C LEU A 285 11.28 3.92 11.33
N SER A 286 10.94 5.18 11.58
CA SER A 286 11.89 6.27 11.77
C SER A 286 11.44 7.24 12.86
N LYS A 287 12.37 7.63 13.72
CA LYS A 287 12.18 8.67 14.74
C LYS A 287 12.29 10.09 14.15
N TYR A 288 12.63 10.22 12.87
CA TYR A 288 12.93 11.48 12.20
C TYR A 288 11.82 11.85 11.20
N PRO A 289 11.53 13.15 11.00
CA PRO A 289 10.59 13.59 9.96
C PRO A 289 11.07 13.18 8.57
N VAL A 290 10.16 12.78 7.69
CA VAL A 290 10.48 12.45 6.30
C VAL A 290 10.98 13.70 5.55
N ILE A 291 12.10 13.58 4.83
CA ILE A 291 12.60 14.63 3.94
C ILE A 291 11.94 14.47 2.57
N ASN A 292 11.25 15.52 2.11
CA ASN A 292 10.73 15.59 0.75
C ASN A 292 11.86 15.98 -0.21
N PHE A 293 12.42 14.99 -0.90
CA PHE A 293 13.56 15.21 -1.77
C PHE A 293 13.24 16.18 -2.93
N ASP A 294 11.99 16.23 -3.41
CA ASP A 294 11.59 17.05 -4.56
C ASP A 294 11.41 18.53 -4.22
N LYS A 295 11.24 18.86 -2.93
CA LYS A 295 10.97 20.24 -2.47
C LYS A 295 12.02 20.78 -1.50
N ASP A 296 12.93 19.92 -1.06
CA ASP A 296 14.02 20.31 -0.17
C ASP A 296 15.04 21.20 -0.88
N LYS A 297 15.63 22.14 -0.14
CA LYS A 297 16.63 23.10 -0.65
C LYS A 297 17.97 22.95 0.04
N GLU A 298 18.05 22.07 1.04
CA GLU A 298 19.22 21.85 1.86
C GLU A 298 20.16 20.83 1.21
N VAL A 299 21.40 20.80 1.65
CA VAL A 299 22.34 19.72 1.33
C VAL A 299 22.51 18.87 2.58
N HIS A 300 21.89 17.70 2.54
CA HIS A 300 21.93 16.75 3.64
C HIS A 300 23.16 15.85 3.53
N CYS A 301 23.94 15.79 4.61
CA CYS A 301 25.15 14.98 4.67
C CYS A 301 25.01 13.83 5.66
N PHE A 302 25.45 12.65 5.24
CA PHE A 302 25.32 11.38 5.96
C PHE A 302 26.63 10.60 5.94
N SER A 303 26.83 9.74 6.93
CA SER A 303 27.93 8.76 6.92
C SER A 303 27.58 7.45 6.21
N LYS A 304 26.29 7.14 6.08
CA LYS A 304 25.76 5.92 5.47
C LYS A 304 24.46 6.21 4.74
N VAL A 305 24.33 5.72 3.51
CA VAL A 305 23.12 5.90 2.70
C VAL A 305 22.83 4.63 1.90
N THR A 306 21.57 4.22 1.88
CA THR A 306 21.04 3.22 0.96
C THR A 306 20.11 3.93 -0.03
N VAL A 307 20.33 3.76 -1.33
CA VAL A 307 19.45 4.26 -2.41
C VAL A 307 18.74 3.07 -3.04
N GLY A 308 17.41 3.05 -2.95
CA GLY A 308 16.58 1.89 -3.26
C GLY A 308 16.11 1.15 -2.01
N LEU A 309 15.25 0.16 -2.21
CA LEU A 309 14.68 -0.69 -1.17
C LEU A 309 15.03 -2.15 -1.45
N ARG A 310 15.17 -2.96 -0.39
CA ARG A 310 15.28 -4.42 -0.48
C ARG A 310 13.90 -5.03 -0.66
N ALA A 311 13.68 -5.77 -1.75
CA ALA A 311 12.46 -6.51 -1.99
C ALA A 311 12.78 -7.86 -2.64
N HIS A 312 12.14 -8.94 -2.17
CA HIS A 312 12.46 -10.30 -2.63
C HIS A 312 11.33 -10.93 -3.44
N MET A 313 10.10 -10.64 -3.03
CA MET A 313 8.86 -11.19 -3.56
C MET A 313 7.81 -10.08 -3.63
N GLU A 314 6.64 -10.36 -4.18
CA GLU A 314 5.54 -9.40 -4.31
C GLU A 314 4.98 -9.00 -2.92
N LEU A 315 4.01 -9.74 -2.39
CA LEU A 315 3.41 -9.47 -1.08
C LEU A 315 4.06 -10.32 0.04
N SER A 316 5.37 -10.58 -0.04
CA SER A 316 6.06 -11.42 0.94
C SER A 316 7.52 -11.02 1.17
N ILE A 317 8.12 -11.60 2.20
CA ILE A 317 9.52 -11.44 2.58
C ILE A 317 10.15 -12.83 2.58
N ASP A 318 11.21 -13.01 1.77
CA ASP A 318 12.10 -14.16 1.87
C ASP A 318 13.08 -13.97 3.05
N PRO A 319 12.96 -14.74 4.15
CA PRO A 319 13.83 -14.59 5.31
C PRO A 319 15.29 -14.96 5.04
N SER A 320 15.57 -15.82 4.05
CA SER A 320 16.94 -16.21 3.72
C SER A 320 17.77 -15.06 3.13
N ARG A 321 17.07 -14.06 2.58
CA ARG A 321 17.65 -12.88 1.93
C ARG A 321 17.51 -11.61 2.77
N ALA A 322 16.56 -11.59 3.70
CA ALA A 322 16.29 -10.43 4.54
C ALA A 322 17.40 -10.20 5.58
N PRO A 323 17.75 -8.93 5.88
CA PRO A 323 18.60 -8.62 7.03
C PRO A 323 18.02 -9.25 8.29
N HIS A 324 18.84 -9.89 9.12
CA HIS A 324 18.43 -10.51 10.37
C HIS A 324 17.34 -11.60 10.24
N GLY A 325 17.09 -12.12 9.04
CA GLY A 325 16.08 -13.15 8.84
C GLY A 325 14.64 -12.68 8.99
N TYR A 326 14.35 -11.38 8.76
CA TYR A 326 12.99 -10.87 8.86
C TYR A 326 12.01 -11.63 7.96
N SER A 327 10.80 -11.83 8.47
CA SER A 327 9.71 -12.57 7.83
C SER A 327 8.42 -11.75 7.77
N MET A 328 7.41 -12.28 7.09
CA MET A 328 6.07 -11.69 7.12
C MET A 328 5.40 -11.72 8.49
N VAL A 329 5.82 -12.62 9.39
CA VAL A 329 5.39 -12.61 10.80
C VAL A 329 5.96 -11.38 11.52
N ASP A 330 7.22 -11.05 11.28
CA ASP A 330 7.85 -9.85 11.85
C ASP A 330 7.20 -8.56 11.34
N PHE A 331 6.86 -8.53 10.05
CA PHE A 331 6.13 -7.41 9.46
C PHE A 331 4.72 -7.26 10.07
N GLY A 332 3.98 -8.36 10.25
CA GLY A 332 2.68 -8.35 10.92
C GLY A 332 2.77 -7.84 12.37
N ASN A 333 3.75 -8.31 13.14
CA ASN A 333 4.03 -7.82 14.49
C ASN A 333 4.38 -6.33 14.52
N PHE A 334 5.16 -5.87 13.55
CA PHE A 334 5.48 -4.47 13.39
C PHE A 334 4.23 -3.62 13.11
N LEU A 335 3.37 -4.03 12.16
CA LEU A 335 2.12 -3.32 11.84
C LEU A 335 1.19 -3.28 13.05
N ARG A 336 1.05 -4.40 13.76
CA ARG A 336 0.27 -4.49 15.00
C ARG A 336 0.73 -3.47 16.02
N SER A 337 2.04 -3.35 16.22
CA SER A 337 2.62 -2.34 17.13
C SER A 337 2.45 -0.91 16.62
N ALA A 338 2.62 -0.67 15.32
CA ALA A 338 2.50 0.66 14.72
C ALA A 338 1.07 1.20 14.77
N LEU A 339 0.08 0.33 14.56
CA LEU A 339 -1.34 0.69 14.46
C LEU A 339 -2.13 0.42 15.74
N ASN A 340 -1.45 -0.06 16.80
CA ASN A 340 -2.04 -0.43 18.08
C ASN A 340 -3.21 -1.41 17.90
N LEU A 341 -2.97 -2.50 17.17
CA LEU A 341 -3.95 -3.56 16.97
C LEU A 341 -3.88 -4.55 18.15
N GLU A 342 -5.04 -4.92 18.67
CA GLU A 342 -5.16 -5.61 19.96
C GLU A 342 -4.92 -7.13 19.85
N ARG A 343 -5.36 -7.76 18.75
CA ARG A 343 -5.32 -9.22 18.63
C ARG A 343 -3.98 -9.70 18.09
N GLU A 344 -3.29 -10.51 18.89
CA GLU A 344 -2.00 -11.14 18.53
C GLU A 344 -2.15 -12.44 17.74
N SER A 345 -3.28 -13.13 17.91
CA SER A 345 -3.67 -14.36 17.20
C SER A 345 -5.19 -14.55 17.34
N ILE A 346 -5.77 -15.48 16.58
CA ILE A 346 -7.10 -15.99 16.91
C ILE A 346 -7.01 -16.74 18.25
N SER A 347 -7.71 -16.24 19.28
CA SER A 347 -7.83 -16.90 20.57
C SER A 347 -8.29 -18.35 20.43
N ASN A 348 -7.79 -19.23 21.30
CA ASN A 348 -8.15 -20.65 21.35
C ASN A 348 -9.67 -20.89 21.39
N ILE A 349 -10.10 -22.08 20.97
CA ILE A 349 -11.49 -22.60 20.94
C ILE A 349 -12.35 -22.23 22.17
N GLU A 350 -11.73 -22.07 23.34
CA GLU A 350 -12.39 -21.66 24.59
C GLU A 350 -13.07 -20.28 24.47
N ASP A 351 -12.51 -19.34 23.70
CA ASP A 351 -13.13 -18.04 23.40
C ASP A 351 -14.27 -18.18 22.37
N LEU A 352 -14.17 -19.13 21.43
CA LEU A 352 -15.21 -19.42 20.45
C LEU A 352 -16.45 -20.07 21.08
N ALA A 353 -16.30 -20.73 22.22
CA ALA A 353 -17.43 -21.19 23.02
C ALA A 353 -18.28 -20.02 23.55
N GLY A 354 -17.71 -18.82 23.65
CA GLY A 354 -18.35 -17.60 24.16
C GLY A 354 -18.79 -16.59 23.10
N ARG A 355 -18.36 -16.71 21.84
CA ARG A 355 -18.71 -15.75 20.76
C ARG A 355 -18.86 -16.39 19.40
N ARG A 356 -19.62 -15.74 18.51
CA ARG A 356 -19.68 -16.10 17.09
C ARG A 356 -18.37 -15.74 16.38
N PRO A 357 -17.85 -16.59 15.47
CA PRO A 357 -16.78 -16.19 14.57
C PRO A 357 -17.20 -14.99 13.72
N ARG A 358 -16.31 -14.03 13.51
CA ARG A 358 -16.60 -12.79 12.76
C ARG A 358 -16.06 -12.89 11.35
N ILE A 359 -16.89 -12.60 10.35
CA ILE A 359 -16.49 -12.55 8.94
C ILE A 359 -16.63 -11.13 8.40
N LEU A 360 -15.54 -10.61 7.82
CA LEU A 360 -15.58 -9.39 7.04
C LEU A 360 -15.72 -9.73 5.56
N ILE A 361 -16.75 -9.20 4.91
CA ILE A 361 -16.95 -9.27 3.47
C ILE A 361 -16.57 -7.92 2.86
N VAL A 362 -15.53 -7.90 2.03
CA VAL A 362 -15.10 -6.70 1.31
C VAL A 362 -16.01 -6.49 0.11
N ALA A 363 -16.95 -5.55 0.24
CA ALA A 363 -17.96 -5.22 -0.75
C ALA A 363 -17.44 -4.19 -1.76
N ARG A 364 -16.96 -4.65 -2.91
CA ARG A 364 -16.55 -3.76 -4.01
C ARG A 364 -17.79 -3.12 -4.67
N LYS A 365 -17.71 -1.82 -4.98
CA LYS A 365 -18.77 -1.07 -5.71
C LYS A 365 -18.67 -1.13 -7.24
N LYS A 366 -17.45 -1.18 -7.80
CA LYS A 366 -17.20 -0.96 -9.24
C LYS A 366 -17.00 -2.26 -10.01
N SER A 367 -15.86 -2.91 -9.80
CA SER A 367 -15.47 -4.14 -10.50
C SER A 367 -15.17 -5.27 -9.53
N ARG A 368 -15.43 -6.51 -9.98
CA ARG A 368 -15.47 -7.73 -9.16
C ARG A 368 -16.39 -7.57 -7.94
N ALA A 369 -17.45 -6.78 -8.09
CA ALA A 369 -18.49 -6.62 -7.09
C ALA A 369 -19.27 -7.93 -6.92
N PHE A 370 -19.67 -8.22 -5.69
CA PHE A 370 -20.59 -9.33 -5.41
C PHE A 370 -22.02 -8.90 -5.73
N VAL A 371 -22.58 -9.43 -6.80
CA VAL A 371 -23.94 -9.09 -7.28
C VAL A 371 -25.01 -9.58 -6.31
N ASN A 372 -24.80 -10.74 -5.68
CA ASN A 372 -25.70 -11.31 -4.68
C ASN A 372 -25.16 -11.20 -3.25
N LEU A 373 -24.57 -10.04 -2.89
CA LEU A 373 -23.98 -9.78 -1.58
C LEU A 373 -24.93 -10.09 -0.41
N TYR A 374 -26.22 -9.76 -0.53
CA TYR A 374 -27.21 -10.06 0.51
C TYR A 374 -27.35 -11.57 0.78
N GLU A 375 -27.38 -12.39 -0.28
CA GLU A 375 -27.48 -13.84 -0.16
C GLU A 375 -26.21 -14.44 0.47
N ILE A 376 -25.04 -13.90 0.13
CA ILE A 376 -23.76 -14.32 0.70
C ILE A 376 -23.71 -14.00 2.20
N ALA A 377 -24.09 -12.78 2.58
CA ALA A 377 -24.15 -12.36 3.97
C ALA A 377 -25.17 -13.19 4.76
N GLN A 378 -26.36 -13.41 4.20
CA GLN A 378 -27.40 -14.24 4.82
C GLN A 378 -26.94 -15.68 5.03
N LEU A 379 -26.26 -16.27 4.05
CA LEU A 379 -25.70 -17.63 4.18
C LEU A 379 -24.66 -17.71 5.31
N ALA A 380 -23.77 -16.72 5.41
CA ALA A 380 -22.76 -16.68 6.46
C ALA A 380 -23.39 -16.53 7.87
N ASP A 381 -24.39 -15.66 8.03
CA ASP A 381 -25.13 -15.53 9.29
C ASP A 381 -25.85 -16.83 9.69
N GLN A 382 -26.50 -17.50 8.73
CA GLN A 382 -27.15 -18.80 8.95
C GLN A 382 -26.18 -19.91 9.36
N LEU A 383 -24.92 -19.83 8.94
CA LEU A 383 -23.85 -20.74 9.34
C LEU A 383 -23.22 -20.38 10.69
N GLY A 384 -23.66 -19.28 11.32
CA GLY A 384 -23.26 -18.90 12.66
C GLY A 384 -22.19 -17.80 12.74
N PHE A 385 -21.83 -17.18 11.61
CA PHE A 385 -20.93 -16.03 11.61
C PHE A 385 -21.64 -14.76 12.10
N GLU A 386 -20.90 -13.88 12.77
CA GLU A 386 -21.26 -12.46 12.84
C GLU A 386 -20.70 -11.77 11.59
N VAL A 387 -21.60 -11.26 10.75
CA VAL A 387 -21.24 -10.74 9.41
C VAL A 387 -21.04 -9.24 9.45
N ILE A 388 -19.90 -8.80 8.92
CA ILE A 388 -19.58 -7.39 8.70
C ILE A 388 -19.36 -7.19 7.21
N VAL A 389 -19.94 -6.13 6.66
CA VAL A 389 -19.80 -5.76 5.25
C VAL A 389 -19.22 -4.36 5.22
N ASP A 390 -18.09 -4.20 4.53
CA ASP A 390 -17.42 -2.91 4.38
C ASP A 390 -16.72 -2.87 3.01
N GLU A 391 -16.55 -1.68 2.45
CA GLU A 391 -15.95 -1.49 1.12
C GLU A 391 -14.42 -1.37 1.16
N ALA A 392 -13.85 -1.34 2.37
CA ALA A 392 -12.45 -1.07 2.62
C ALA A 392 -12.02 0.31 2.13
N GLU A 393 -12.69 1.36 2.63
CA GLU A 393 -12.32 2.76 2.34
C GLU A 393 -10.86 3.02 2.73
N ALA A 394 -10.02 3.27 1.73
CA ALA A 394 -8.56 3.30 1.87
C ALA A 394 -8.01 4.57 2.56
N ALA A 395 -8.86 5.47 3.07
CA ALA A 395 -8.43 6.75 3.63
C ALA A 395 -7.96 6.65 5.10
N ASP A 396 -8.64 5.85 5.93
CA ASP A 396 -8.33 5.68 7.35
C ASP A 396 -7.77 4.27 7.62
N VAL A 397 -6.50 4.10 7.27
CA VAL A 397 -5.78 2.83 7.44
C VAL A 397 -5.82 2.33 8.90
N PRO A 398 -5.56 3.15 9.94
CA PRO A 398 -5.61 2.67 11.33
C PRO A 398 -6.99 2.16 11.75
N LYS A 399 -8.07 2.85 11.39
CA LYS A 399 -9.44 2.41 11.70
C LYS A 399 -9.77 1.10 11.00
N PHE A 400 -9.47 1.00 9.71
CA PHE A 400 -9.79 -0.20 8.94
C PHE A 400 -8.92 -1.39 9.37
N ALA A 401 -7.64 -1.17 9.67
CA ALA A 401 -6.75 -2.20 10.21
C ALA A 401 -7.27 -2.77 11.54
N LYS A 402 -7.84 -1.95 12.43
CA LYS A 402 -8.49 -2.43 13.66
C LYS A 402 -9.71 -3.30 13.37
N LEU A 403 -10.54 -2.91 12.39
CA LEU A 403 -11.67 -3.72 11.96
C LEU A 403 -11.19 -5.08 11.44
N VAL A 404 -10.21 -5.10 10.53
CA VAL A 404 -9.69 -6.35 9.97
C VAL A 404 -9.02 -7.21 11.03
N ASN A 405 -8.23 -6.64 11.93
CA ASN A 405 -7.61 -7.38 13.03
C ASN A 405 -8.67 -8.03 13.96
N SER A 406 -9.86 -7.45 14.02
CA SER A 406 -10.97 -7.93 14.87
C SER A 406 -11.79 -9.08 14.29
N VAL A 407 -11.56 -9.50 13.03
CA VAL A 407 -12.29 -10.61 12.40
C VAL A 407 -11.51 -11.92 12.37
N ASP A 408 -12.21 -13.03 12.18
CA ASP A 408 -11.63 -14.37 12.08
C ASP A 408 -11.55 -14.85 10.62
N VAL A 409 -12.40 -14.30 9.75
CA VAL A 409 -12.43 -14.58 8.32
C VAL A 409 -12.50 -13.29 7.51
N LEU A 410 -11.67 -13.18 6.48
CA LEU A 410 -11.75 -12.14 5.46
C LEU A 410 -12.19 -12.75 4.13
N LEU A 411 -13.35 -12.33 3.63
CA LEU A 411 -13.85 -12.68 2.30
C LEU A 411 -13.68 -11.50 1.36
N ALA A 412 -12.90 -11.67 0.30
CA ALA A 412 -12.80 -10.67 -0.75
C ALA A 412 -12.56 -11.28 -2.13
N ALA A 413 -13.03 -10.58 -3.16
CA ALA A 413 -12.64 -10.86 -4.53
C ALA A 413 -11.23 -10.34 -4.81
N HIS A 414 -10.50 -11.07 -5.67
CA HIS A 414 -9.13 -10.79 -6.09
C HIS A 414 -8.86 -9.30 -6.38
N GLY A 415 -7.72 -8.79 -5.91
CA GLY A 415 -7.20 -7.44 -6.17
C GLY A 415 -7.02 -6.61 -4.89
N ALA A 416 -6.80 -5.29 -5.05
CA ALA A 416 -6.31 -4.42 -3.97
C ALA A 416 -7.00 -4.54 -2.60
N GLY A 417 -8.33 -4.68 -2.55
CA GLY A 417 -9.07 -4.83 -1.29
C GLY A 417 -8.70 -6.09 -0.48
N LEU A 418 -8.24 -7.15 -1.14
CA LEU A 418 -7.80 -8.39 -0.47
C LEU A 418 -6.47 -8.19 0.29
N THR A 419 -5.66 -7.20 -0.10
CA THR A 419 -4.38 -6.86 0.59
C THR A 419 -4.57 -6.53 2.07
N ASN A 420 -5.78 -6.15 2.48
CA ASN A 420 -6.10 -5.96 3.89
C ASN A 420 -5.83 -7.20 4.77
N LEU A 421 -5.64 -8.39 4.17
CA LEU A 421 -5.19 -9.58 4.88
C LEU A 421 -3.91 -9.37 5.71
N VAL A 422 -3.06 -8.39 5.38
CA VAL A 422 -1.87 -8.01 6.16
C VAL A 422 -2.18 -7.56 7.59
N PHE A 423 -3.44 -7.21 7.90
CA PHE A 423 -3.88 -6.79 9.22
C PHE A 423 -4.58 -7.90 10.02
N LEU A 424 -4.81 -9.06 9.39
CA LEU A 424 -5.41 -10.20 10.08
C LEU A 424 -4.45 -10.75 11.15
N PRO A 425 -4.98 -11.22 12.29
CA PRO A 425 -4.17 -11.97 13.23
C PRO A 425 -3.80 -13.35 12.61
N PRO A 426 -2.66 -13.94 13.00
CA PRO A 426 -2.32 -15.32 12.68
C PRO A 426 -3.47 -16.30 12.96
N ASN A 427 -3.55 -17.35 12.15
CA ASN A 427 -4.58 -18.39 12.09
C ASN A 427 -5.97 -17.90 11.60
N ALA A 428 -6.11 -16.63 11.20
CA ALA A 428 -7.30 -16.19 10.49
C ALA A 428 -7.37 -16.78 9.08
N THR A 429 -8.60 -16.96 8.59
CA THR A 429 -8.84 -17.49 7.26
C THR A 429 -9.11 -16.39 6.24
N VAL A 430 -8.39 -16.43 5.13
CA VAL A 430 -8.66 -15.62 3.95
C VAL A 430 -9.43 -16.46 2.93
N ILE A 431 -10.65 -16.04 2.58
CA ILE A 431 -11.41 -16.58 1.45
C ILE A 431 -11.19 -15.66 0.24
N HIS A 432 -10.47 -16.18 -0.74
CA HIS A 432 -10.10 -15.46 -1.95
C HIS A 432 -10.98 -15.91 -3.12
N VAL A 433 -11.88 -15.04 -3.56
CA VAL A 433 -12.70 -15.27 -4.75
C VAL A 433 -11.91 -14.85 -6.00
N VAL A 434 -11.56 -15.81 -6.83
CA VAL A 434 -10.77 -15.63 -8.05
C VAL A 434 -11.71 -15.47 -9.25
N PRO A 435 -11.64 -14.35 -9.99
CA PRO A 435 -12.46 -14.11 -11.18
C PRO A 435 -12.11 -15.09 -12.31
N LEU A 436 -12.98 -15.18 -13.32
CA LEU A 436 -12.60 -15.84 -14.58
C LEU A 436 -11.40 -15.15 -15.20
N GLY A 437 -10.69 -15.88 -16.07
CA GLY A 437 -9.57 -15.34 -16.82
C GLY A 437 -8.32 -16.21 -16.78
N GLY A 438 -8.35 -17.38 -16.13
CA GLY A 438 -7.15 -18.18 -15.88
C GLY A 438 -6.21 -17.48 -14.90
N LEU A 439 -6.78 -16.86 -13.86
CA LEU A 439 -6.06 -16.02 -12.90
C LEU A 439 -5.54 -16.80 -11.69
N GLU A 440 -5.80 -18.11 -11.61
CA GLU A 440 -5.51 -18.94 -10.45
C GLU A 440 -4.03 -18.93 -10.05
N TRP A 441 -3.13 -18.98 -11.05
CA TRP A 441 -1.70 -18.93 -10.81
C TRP A 441 -1.29 -17.57 -10.21
N MET A 442 -1.76 -16.47 -10.80
CA MET A 442 -1.51 -15.11 -10.29
C MET A 442 -2.07 -14.94 -8.88
N ALA A 443 -3.32 -15.38 -8.66
CA ALA A 443 -3.95 -15.37 -7.34
C ALA A 443 -3.14 -16.13 -6.28
N THR A 444 -2.57 -17.28 -6.65
CA THR A 444 -1.72 -18.08 -5.75
C THR A 444 -0.40 -17.37 -5.43
N MET A 445 0.24 -16.77 -6.43
CA MET A 445 1.50 -16.05 -6.25
C MET A 445 1.34 -14.74 -5.46
N GLU A 446 0.27 -13.99 -5.71
CA GLU A 446 0.04 -12.67 -5.12
C GLU A 446 -0.59 -12.72 -3.72
N PHE A 447 -1.36 -13.76 -3.42
CA PHE A 447 -2.10 -13.85 -2.15
C PHE A 447 -2.02 -15.23 -1.48
N GLY A 448 -1.98 -16.33 -2.25
CA GLY A 448 -1.95 -17.68 -1.70
C GLY A 448 -0.68 -18.01 -0.90
N TYR A 449 0.50 -17.86 -1.50
CA TYR A 449 1.77 -18.03 -0.78
C TYR A 449 1.98 -16.95 0.29
N PRO A 450 1.75 -15.65 0.01
CA PRO A 450 1.79 -14.58 1.01
C PRO A 450 0.95 -14.84 2.27
N ALA A 451 -0.28 -15.36 2.11
CA ALA A 451 -1.13 -15.69 3.26
C ALA A 451 -0.46 -16.73 4.16
N LYS A 452 0.17 -17.77 3.59
CA LYS A 452 0.91 -18.77 4.37
C LYS A 452 2.13 -18.20 5.08
N ASP A 453 2.86 -17.31 4.42
CA ASP A 453 4.03 -16.62 5.01
C ASP A 453 3.61 -15.74 6.19
N MET A 454 2.39 -15.19 6.16
CA MET A 454 1.75 -14.44 7.25
C MET A 454 1.09 -15.34 8.31
N LYS A 455 1.19 -16.67 8.21
CA LYS A 455 0.53 -17.64 9.10
C LYS A 455 -0.99 -17.55 9.08
N LEU A 456 -1.56 -17.32 7.91
CA LEU A 456 -3.00 -17.33 7.66
C LEU A 456 -3.41 -18.61 6.94
N ASP A 457 -4.64 -19.05 7.21
CA ASP A 457 -5.28 -20.06 6.40
C ASP A 457 -5.83 -19.43 5.12
N TYR A 458 -5.77 -20.19 4.03
CA TYR A 458 -6.13 -19.68 2.71
C TYR A 458 -7.09 -20.63 1.99
N VAL A 459 -8.23 -20.10 1.59
CA VAL A 459 -9.26 -20.81 0.81
C VAL A 459 -9.49 -20.08 -0.49
N GLN A 460 -9.06 -20.68 -1.60
CA GLN A 460 -9.33 -20.17 -2.93
C GLN A 460 -10.68 -20.65 -3.44
N TYR A 461 -11.46 -19.74 -4.01
CA TYR A 461 -12.69 -20.04 -4.72
C TYR A 461 -12.63 -19.48 -6.15
N SER A 462 -12.33 -20.34 -7.12
CA SER A 462 -12.44 -19.99 -8.54
C SER A 462 -13.91 -20.05 -8.97
N ILE A 463 -14.38 -18.95 -9.56
CA ILE A 463 -15.75 -18.85 -10.05
C ILE A 463 -15.93 -19.65 -11.34
N SER A 464 -17.13 -20.19 -11.57
CA SER A 464 -17.47 -20.76 -12.87
C SER A 464 -17.92 -19.68 -13.86
N VAL A 465 -18.17 -20.09 -15.11
CA VAL A 465 -18.73 -19.20 -16.15
C VAL A 465 -20.08 -18.64 -15.70
N GLU A 466 -20.92 -19.45 -15.06
CA GLU A 466 -22.25 -19.09 -14.58
C GLU A 466 -22.23 -18.07 -13.43
N GLU A 467 -21.09 -17.95 -12.75
CA GLU A 467 -20.89 -17.03 -11.63
C GLU A 467 -20.31 -15.68 -12.08
N SER A 468 -20.06 -15.50 -13.39
CA SER A 468 -19.48 -14.29 -13.96
C SER A 468 -20.52 -13.43 -14.70
N SER A 469 -20.47 -12.11 -14.50
CA SER A 469 -21.28 -11.17 -15.29
C SER A 469 -20.83 -11.06 -16.76
N LEU A 470 -19.70 -11.66 -17.15
CA LEU A 470 -19.26 -11.66 -18.54
C LEU A 470 -20.24 -12.41 -19.46
N ILE A 471 -21.05 -13.33 -18.90
CA ILE A 471 -22.06 -14.08 -19.68
C ILE A 471 -23.15 -13.18 -20.28
N GLU A 472 -23.30 -11.97 -19.73
CA GLU A 472 -24.24 -10.97 -20.22
C GLU A 472 -23.60 -10.10 -21.33
N GLN A 473 -22.27 -10.12 -21.43
CA GLN A 473 -21.48 -9.28 -22.33
C GLN A 473 -20.98 -10.04 -23.57
N TYR A 474 -20.82 -11.36 -23.46
CA TYR A 474 -20.23 -12.20 -24.50
C TYR A 474 -21.06 -13.46 -24.78
N PRO A 475 -21.13 -13.90 -26.05
CA PRO A 475 -21.69 -15.22 -26.40
C PRO A 475 -20.99 -16.37 -25.68
N ARG A 476 -21.71 -17.47 -25.42
CA ARG A 476 -21.19 -18.63 -24.64
C ARG A 476 -20.03 -19.38 -25.31
N ASP A 477 -19.89 -19.25 -26.62
CA ASP A 477 -18.82 -19.81 -27.45
C ASP A 477 -17.64 -18.84 -27.62
N HIS A 478 -17.74 -17.61 -27.12
CA HIS A 478 -16.69 -16.61 -27.24
C HIS A 478 -15.37 -17.03 -26.56
N PRO A 479 -14.19 -16.69 -27.13
CA PRO A 479 -12.89 -17.05 -26.56
C PRO A 479 -12.67 -16.60 -25.11
N VAL A 480 -13.36 -15.57 -24.64
CA VAL A 480 -13.29 -15.12 -23.23
C VAL A 480 -13.61 -16.24 -22.23
N PHE A 481 -14.43 -17.22 -22.62
CA PHE A 481 -14.76 -18.39 -21.80
C PHE A 481 -14.01 -19.65 -22.19
N LYS A 482 -13.66 -19.79 -23.48
CA LYS A 482 -13.09 -21.03 -24.04
C LYS A 482 -11.56 -21.04 -24.07
N ASP A 483 -10.96 -19.88 -24.28
CA ASP A 483 -9.51 -19.67 -24.28
C ASP A 483 -9.15 -18.32 -23.63
N PRO A 484 -9.31 -18.18 -22.30
CA PRO A 484 -8.94 -16.96 -21.58
C PRO A 484 -7.46 -16.58 -21.76
N PHE A 485 -6.59 -17.56 -21.99
CA PHE A 485 -5.16 -17.36 -22.19
C PHE A 485 -4.86 -16.58 -23.48
N SER A 486 -5.73 -16.63 -24.50
CA SER A 486 -5.59 -15.79 -25.70
C SER A 486 -5.59 -14.29 -25.39
N PHE A 487 -6.30 -13.85 -24.35
CA PHE A 487 -6.31 -12.45 -23.90
C PHE A 487 -5.07 -12.13 -23.08
N GLN A 488 -4.56 -13.08 -22.29
CA GLN A 488 -3.29 -12.91 -21.55
C GLN A 488 -2.11 -12.71 -22.52
N LYS A 489 -2.10 -13.44 -23.64
CA LYS A 489 -1.08 -13.30 -24.70
C LYS A 489 -1.10 -11.95 -25.41
N GLN A 490 -2.23 -11.25 -25.39
CA GLN A 490 -2.36 -9.89 -25.93
C GLN A 490 -1.80 -8.82 -24.97
N GLY A 491 -1.40 -9.23 -23.76
CA GLY A 491 -0.78 -8.36 -22.77
C GLY A 491 -1.63 -8.18 -21.51
N LEU A 492 -0.95 -7.76 -20.43
CA LEU A 492 -1.55 -7.62 -19.10
C LEU A 492 -2.71 -6.60 -19.08
N GLY A 493 -2.62 -5.53 -19.87
CA GLY A 493 -3.67 -4.51 -19.96
C GLY A 493 -4.99 -5.06 -20.50
N VAL A 494 -4.95 -5.91 -21.53
CA VAL A 494 -6.14 -6.55 -22.11
C VAL A 494 -6.75 -7.53 -21.12
N MET A 495 -5.92 -8.39 -20.52
CA MET A 495 -6.34 -9.32 -19.47
C MET A 495 -7.06 -8.59 -18.34
N ARG A 496 -6.43 -7.53 -17.80
CA ARG A 496 -6.99 -6.73 -16.71
C ARG A 496 -8.32 -6.08 -17.12
N SER A 497 -8.37 -5.45 -18.28
CA SER A 497 -9.59 -4.78 -18.76
C SER A 497 -10.77 -5.76 -18.82
N VAL A 498 -10.58 -6.94 -19.40
CA VAL A 498 -11.65 -7.93 -19.59
C VAL A 498 -12.01 -8.64 -18.28
N PHE A 499 -11.02 -9.21 -17.60
CA PHE A 499 -11.24 -10.15 -16.49
C PHE A 499 -11.26 -9.51 -15.11
N MET A 500 -10.69 -8.31 -14.95
CA MET A 500 -10.63 -7.62 -13.67
C MET A 500 -11.55 -6.39 -13.61
N ASP A 501 -11.66 -5.63 -14.70
CA ASP A 501 -12.37 -4.35 -14.70
C ASP A 501 -13.82 -4.48 -15.19
N LYS A 502 -14.09 -5.31 -16.20
CA LYS A 502 -15.43 -5.50 -16.81
C LYS A 502 -16.24 -6.67 -16.24
N GLN A 503 -15.76 -7.33 -15.19
CA GLN A 503 -16.40 -8.51 -14.61
C GLN A 503 -16.84 -8.25 -13.16
N ASN A 504 -18.06 -8.68 -12.84
CA ASN A 504 -18.61 -8.82 -11.50
C ASN A 504 -18.97 -10.29 -11.23
N VAL A 505 -19.19 -10.61 -9.96
CA VAL A 505 -19.30 -12.00 -9.48
C VAL A 505 -20.65 -12.23 -8.82
N LYS A 506 -21.36 -13.27 -9.26
CA LYS A 506 -22.55 -13.80 -8.61
C LYS A 506 -22.23 -15.20 -8.09
N LEU A 507 -21.96 -15.31 -6.78
CA LEU A 507 -21.54 -16.58 -6.20
C LEU A 507 -22.69 -17.59 -6.17
N ASP A 508 -22.40 -18.84 -6.53
CA ASP A 508 -23.30 -19.96 -6.31
C ASP A 508 -23.36 -20.28 -4.81
N ILE A 509 -24.44 -19.86 -4.15
CA ILE A 509 -24.67 -20.05 -2.71
C ILE A 509 -24.56 -21.52 -2.28
N LYS A 510 -24.99 -22.48 -3.10
CA LYS A 510 -24.93 -23.91 -2.74
C LYS A 510 -23.49 -24.40 -2.71
N LYS A 511 -22.69 -24.04 -3.72
CA LYS A 511 -21.26 -24.37 -3.79
C LYS A 511 -20.47 -23.60 -2.72
N PHE A 512 -20.78 -22.32 -2.54
CA PHE A 512 -20.10 -21.41 -1.62
C PHE A 512 -20.33 -21.77 -0.15
N LYS A 513 -21.47 -22.40 0.19
CA LYS A 513 -21.72 -22.95 1.54
C LYS A 513 -20.57 -23.83 2.03
N ASN A 514 -19.98 -24.65 1.16
CA ASN A 514 -18.87 -25.53 1.52
C ASN A 514 -17.57 -24.76 1.81
N VAL A 515 -17.39 -23.59 1.19
CA VAL A 515 -16.24 -22.70 1.42
C VAL A 515 -16.32 -22.09 2.81
N LEU A 516 -17.51 -21.61 3.19
CA LEU A 516 -17.76 -21.05 4.53
C LEU A 516 -17.63 -22.13 5.61
N TRP A 517 -18.08 -23.36 5.35
CA TRP A 517 -17.82 -24.50 6.25
C TRP A 517 -16.34 -24.77 6.45
N LYS A 518 -15.56 -24.79 5.36
CA LYS A 518 -14.11 -24.98 5.47
C LYS A 518 -13.43 -23.87 6.28
N ALA A 519 -13.89 -22.62 6.14
CA ALA A 519 -13.39 -21.53 6.98
C ALA A 519 -13.75 -21.72 8.46
N LEU A 520 -14.94 -22.22 8.78
CA LEU A 520 -15.29 -22.59 10.17
C LEU A 520 -14.41 -23.73 10.69
N GLU A 521 -14.11 -24.74 9.87
CA GLU A 521 -13.24 -25.85 10.26
C GLU A 521 -11.84 -25.37 10.65
N HIS A 522 -11.25 -24.43 9.91
CA HIS A 522 -9.95 -23.84 10.27
C HIS A 522 -10.00 -23.09 11.61
N ILE A 523 -11.09 -22.39 11.90
CA ILE A 523 -11.26 -21.64 13.15
C ILE A 523 -11.41 -22.58 14.37
N ILE A 524 -11.93 -23.79 14.16
CA ILE A 524 -12.20 -24.77 15.23
C ILE A 524 -10.99 -25.71 15.48
N GLN A 525 -9.97 -25.69 14.63
CA GLN A 525 -8.74 -26.48 14.78
C GLN A 525 -7.68 -25.71 15.56
#